data_AF-A0A091PH71-F1
#
_entry.id   AF-A0A091PH71-F1
#
_cell.length_a   1.000
_cell.length_b   1.000
_cell.length_c   1.000
_cell.angle_alpha   90.00
_cell.angle_beta   90.00
_cell.angle_gamma   90.00
#
_symmetry.space_group_name_H-M   'P 1'
#
loop_
_entity.id
_entity.type
_entity.pdbx_description
1 polymer ?
#
loop_
_entity_poly.entity_id
_entity_poly.type
_entity_poly.pdbx_seq_one_letter_code
_entity_poly.pdbx_strand_id
1 'polypeptide(L)' 'VTIWDNSNLTDSKNVSEYLLQALSPQNVSVGEWKVVNWDNCSSIDTAILNATQKAANWTSPDSKIASVEIR' A
#
# COMPACT_ATOMS: atom_id res chain seq x y z
N VAL A 1 -4.29 8.57 4.40
CA VAL A 1 -5.34 7.51 4.28
C VAL A 1 -5.00 6.39 5.23
N THR A 2 -6.00 5.78 5.88
CA THR A 2 -5.84 4.59 6.74
C THR A 2 -6.59 3.43 6.10
N ILE A 3 -5.90 2.34 5.80
CA ILE A 3 -6.47 1.14 5.17
C ILE A 3 -6.66 0.11 6.27
N TRP A 4 -7.85 -0.47 6.34
CA TRP A 4 -8.19 -1.49 7.34
C TRP A 4 -8.71 -2.73 6.64
N ASP A 5 -8.06 -3.87 6.86
CA ASP A 5 -8.56 -5.16 6.44
C ASP A 5 -9.44 -5.76 7.55
N ASN A 6 -10.72 -5.96 7.25
CA ASN A 6 -11.68 -6.61 8.16
C ASN A 6 -12.08 -8.01 7.69
N SER A 7 -11.32 -8.60 6.77
CA SER A 7 -11.55 -9.98 6.35
C SER A 7 -11.36 -10.92 7.55
N ASN A 8 -12.33 -11.82 7.76
CA ASN A 8 -12.20 -12.90 8.72
C ASN A 8 -11.15 -13.86 8.16
N LEU A 9 -9.91 -13.77 8.66
CA LEU A 9 -8.77 -14.62 8.31
C LEU A 9 -8.96 -16.11 8.73
N THR A 10 -10.20 -16.59 8.86
CA THR A 10 -10.53 -17.99 9.17
C THR A 10 -10.19 -18.93 8.02
N ASP A 11 -10.02 -18.42 6.80
CA ASP A 11 -9.53 -19.18 5.65
C ASP A 11 -8.04 -18.87 5.44
N SER A 12 -7.22 -19.25 6.43
CA SER A 12 -5.78 -18.97 6.45
C SER A 12 -5.05 -19.83 5.42
N LYS A 13 -5.03 -19.38 4.15
CA LYS A 13 -3.72 -19.41 3.48
C LYS A 13 -2.84 -18.52 4.36
N ASN A 14 -1.77 -19.05 4.95
CA ASN A 14 -0.89 -18.33 5.85
C ASN A 14 -0.29 -17.09 5.14
N VAL A 15 -1.03 -15.98 5.12
CA VAL A 15 -0.56 -14.70 4.59
C VAL A 15 0.44 -14.16 5.60
N SER A 16 1.69 -14.05 5.18
CA SER A 16 2.75 -13.44 5.99
C SER A 16 2.77 -11.93 5.82
N GLU A 17 2.47 -11.44 4.62
CA GLU A 17 2.65 -10.05 4.20
C GLU A 17 1.59 -9.63 3.16
N TYR A 18 1.25 -8.35 3.19
CA TYR A 18 0.46 -7.64 2.19
C TYR A 18 1.36 -6.65 1.46
N LEU A 19 1.10 -6.47 0.18
CA LEU A 19 1.80 -5.52 -0.68
C LEU A 19 0.83 -4.39 -1.04
N LEU A 20 1.22 -3.15 -0.78
CA LEU A 20 0.38 -1.98 -1.01
C LEU A 20 1.06 -1.03 -1.99
N GLN A 21 0.32 -0.60 -3.01
CA GLN A 21 0.78 0.35 -4.03
C GLN A 21 -0.12 1.59 -4.02
N ALA A 22 0.46 2.74 -4.32
CA ALA A 22 -0.28 3.99 -4.51
C ALA A 22 0.10 4.56 -5.88
N LEU A 23 -0.85 4.58 -6.82
CA LEU A 23 -0.60 4.84 -8.22
C LEU A 23 -1.41 6.01 -8.76
N SER A 24 -0.78 6.80 -9.62
CA SER A 24 -1.46 7.78 -10.47
C SER A 24 -2.16 7.10 -11.65
N PRO A 25 -3.04 7.81 -12.39
CA PRO A 25 -3.63 7.31 -13.63
C PRO A 25 -2.59 6.90 -14.71
N GLN A 26 -1.34 7.35 -14.58
CA GLN A 26 -0.22 6.98 -15.45
C GLN A 26 0.51 5.71 -14.98
N ASN A 27 0.02 5.03 -13.93
CA ASN A 27 0.67 3.87 -13.29
C ASN A 27 2.07 4.18 -12.74
N VAL A 28 2.28 5.40 -12.25
CA VAL A 28 3.52 5.80 -11.56
C VAL A 28 3.23 5.89 -10.06
N SER A 29 4.18 5.43 -9.23
CA SER A 29 4.13 5.57 -7.77
C SER A 29 4.01 7.01 -7.34
N VAL A 30 3.11 7.26 -6.39
CA VAL A 30 2.80 8.62 -5.92
C VAL A 30 2.56 8.66 -4.42
N GLY A 31 2.97 9.79 -3.82
CA GLY A 31 2.93 9.97 -2.38
C GLY A 31 3.94 9.08 -1.67
N GLU A 32 3.81 9.02 -0.35
CA GLU A 32 4.78 8.33 0.51
C GLU A 32 4.09 7.42 1.52
N TRP A 33 4.51 6.16 1.55
CA TRP A 33 4.12 5.21 2.59
C TRP A 33 5.01 5.36 3.81
N LYS A 34 4.41 5.53 4.99
CA LYS A 34 5.12 5.48 6.27
C LYS A 34 5.13 4.04 6.80
N VAL A 35 5.91 3.19 6.14
CA VAL A 35 6.13 1.79 6.50
C VAL A 35 7.60 1.53 6.77
N VAL A 36 7.89 0.44 7.47
CA VAL A 36 9.27 0.05 7.80
C VAL A 36 9.98 -0.55 6.59
N ASN A 37 9.24 -1.35 5.80
CA ASN A 37 9.77 -2.07 4.65
C ASN A 37 9.03 -1.66 3.38
N TRP A 38 9.79 -1.45 2.32
CA TRP A 38 9.30 -1.24 0.96
C TRP A 38 10.13 -2.06 0.00
N ASP A 39 9.53 -2.39 -1.13
CA ASP A 39 10.18 -3.09 -2.23
C ASP A 39 9.91 -2.35 -3.55
N ASN A 40 10.74 -2.62 -4.54
CA ASN A 40 10.60 -2.07 -5.88
C ASN A 40 10.09 -3.18 -6.83
N CYS A 41 8.80 -3.10 -7.17
CA CYS A 41 8.20 -4.02 -8.13
C CYS A 41 8.09 -3.33 -9.49
N SER A 42 9.10 -3.53 -10.36
CA SER A 42 9.14 -2.95 -11.71
C SER A 42 9.03 -1.42 -11.75
N SER A 43 9.82 -0.74 -10.91
CA SER A 43 9.79 0.73 -10.72
C SER A 43 8.53 1.27 -10.04
N ILE A 44 7.71 0.39 -9.45
CA ILE A 44 6.61 0.77 -8.58
C ILE A 44 7.02 0.53 -7.13
N ASP A 45 7.13 1.62 -6.37
CA ASP A 45 7.30 1.59 -4.93
C ASP A 45 6.11 0.87 -4.29
N THR A 46 6.41 -0.20 -3.57
CA THR A 46 5.44 -1.09 -2.96
C THR A 46 5.72 -1.18 -1.48
N ALA A 47 4.76 -0.78 -0.64
CA ALA A 47 4.86 -0.91 0.80
C ALA A 47 4.58 -2.36 1.22
N ILE A 48 5.43 -2.90 2.10
CA ILE A 48 5.24 -4.23 2.68
C ILE A 48 4.63 -4.06 4.07
N LEU A 49 3.47 -4.66 4.27
CA LEU A 49 2.75 -4.68 5.54
C LEU A 49 2.67 -6.12 6.05
N ASN A 50 3.26 -6.41 7.20
CA ASN A 50 3.14 -7.74 7.80
C ASN A 50 1.67 -8.05 8.10
N ALA A 51 1.25 -9.31 7.98
CA ALA A 51 -0.15 -9.67 8.19
C ALA A 51 -0.67 -9.40 9.61
N THR A 52 0.23 -9.23 10.57
CA THR A 52 -0.10 -8.80 11.94
C THR A 52 -0.45 -7.32 12.04
N GLN A 53 -0.02 -6.51 11.07
CA GLN A 53 -0.28 -5.08 11.01
C GLN A 53 -1.58 -4.82 10.26
N LYS A 54 -2.51 -4.13 10.92
CA LYS A 54 -3.86 -3.89 10.38
C LYS A 54 -4.02 -2.55 9.67
N ALA A 55 -2.97 -1.72 9.68
CA ALA A 55 -3.04 -0.37 9.15
C ALA A 55 -1.68 0.06 8.60
N ALA A 56 -1.72 0.83 7.51
CA ALA A 56 -0.60 1.55 6.95
C ALA A 56 -0.99 3.02 6.77
N ASN A 57 0.00 3.91 6.88
CA ASN A 57 -0.17 5.34 6.70
C ASN A 57 0.41 5.74 5.34
N TRP A 58 -0.40 6.40 4.52
CA TRP A 58 0.04 7.01 3.26
C TRP A 58 -0.22 8.52 3.26
N THR A 59 0.77 9.26 2.78
CA THR A 59 0.74 10.73 2.64
C THR A 59 0.63 11.09 1.17
N SER A 60 -0.33 11.95 0.83
CA SER A 60 -0.50 12.44 -0.54
C SER A 60 0.68 13.30 -0.98
N PRO A 61 1.09 13.24 -2.25
CA PRO A 61 2.15 14.10 -2.76
C PRO A 61 1.67 15.56 -2.86
N ASP A 62 2.62 16.49 -2.86
CA ASP A 62 2.34 17.93 -3.02
C ASP A 62 1.94 18.32 -4.45
N SER A 63 1.94 17.37 -5.39
CA SER A 63 1.59 17.59 -6.80
C SER A 63 0.08 17.53 -7.05
N LYS A 64 -0.39 18.29 -8.05
CA LYS A 64 -1.79 18.30 -8.47
C LYS A 64 -2.10 17.08 -9.33
N ILE A 65 -2.36 15.95 -8.68
CA ILE A 65 -2.79 14.70 -9.34
C ILE A 65 -4.31 14.60 -9.26
N ALA A 66 -4.96 14.17 -10.35
CA ALA A 66 -6.42 14.11 -10.41
C ALA A 66 -7.02 13.04 -9.48
N SER A 67 -6.34 11.90 -9.34
CA SER A 67 -6.74 10.79 -8.48
C SER A 67 -5.54 9.92 -8.12
N VAL A 68 -5.71 9.09 -7.09
CA VAL A 68 -4.76 8.04 -6.70
C VAL A 68 -5.53 6.75 -6.48
N GLU A 69 -5.05 5.66 -7.07
CA GLU A 69 -5.52 4.30 -6.80
C GLU A 69 -4.63 3.66 -5.73
N ILE A 70 -5.26 3.07 -4.72
CA ILE A 70 -4.59 2.25 -3.72
C ILE A 70 -5.04 0.81 -3.91
N ARG A 71 -4.09 -0.11 -4.06
CA ARG A 71 -4.33 -1.54 -4.26
C ARG A 71 -3.29 -2.41 -3.57
#